data_AF-A0A818PBZ4-F1
#
_entry.id   AF-A0A818PBZ4-F1
#
_cell.length_a   1.000
_cell.length_b   1.000
_cell.length_c   1.000
_cell.angle_alpha   90.00
_cell.angle_beta   90.00
_cell.angle_gamma   90.00
#
_symmetry.space_group_name_H-M   'P 1'
#
loop_
_entity.id
_entity.type
_entity.pdbx_description
1 polymer ?
#
loop_
_entity_poly.entity_id
_entity_poly.type
_entity_poly.pdbx_seq_one_letter_code
_entity_poly.pdbx_strand_id
1 'polypeptide(L)'
;MSTAREANDQLWIMPFLGQLTDDCRDFNDDITSNSVTPFTYYASLVQRKDPLANSLLNPFYTFLNHCSDIYLSSHRDSQTGAFLGRRIARTLRSVKITGEERSFVQFLNIFCADNRTLHNYFNNKLLKQFPFVSDPEKTFFRLLDVSSVKYARTNRKLETYAFENLIKIEDALNIFPVHTQDDSILEETLLMSAMNYSVQIGGKRLRPLLMFMVADLYEIELNRILPLARGIEYLHTSSLIFDDLPARDNSDLRRGQAALHKTTINNDISYNLCEGRAQLAAVDLIAISMGLINGGLIRNGFSFESVNRVVGEISLLMHDLCIGQMMDLRAARVGIEEDSKKIDKLDRIAWFKTGKTIEVVMILPVLLAKSPSDEQALELSRIRKLSQLMGIMFQMRDDLLDVEEGAAIGKPAALDIKKNTVTYVSLIGIDGTRERLQQFLAQSLQLVDECWPKGSATIKDVIQYFVTRKT
;
A
#
# COMPACT_ATOMS: atom_id res chain seq x y z
N MET A 1 27.67 -21.13 6.84
CA MET A 1 28.27 -19.99 6.12
C MET A 1 27.80 -19.86 4.67
N SER A 2 26.82 -20.63 4.17
CA SER A 2 26.31 -20.49 2.79
C SER A 2 24.98 -19.73 2.63
N THR A 3 24.26 -19.40 3.71
CA THR A 3 22.89 -18.86 3.60
C THR A 3 22.80 -17.36 3.27
N ALA A 4 23.86 -16.58 3.51
CA ALA A 4 23.88 -15.14 3.20
C ALA A 4 24.36 -14.80 1.78
N ARG A 5 25.04 -15.74 1.10
CA ARG A 5 25.49 -15.55 -0.30
C ARG A 5 24.37 -15.90 -1.28
N GLU A 6 23.58 -16.94 -1.01
CA GLU A 6 22.48 -17.38 -1.87
C GLU A 6 21.32 -16.37 -1.95
N ALA A 7 21.02 -15.64 -0.86
CA ALA A 7 20.05 -14.53 -0.90
C ALA A 7 20.56 -13.32 -1.70
N ASN A 8 21.88 -13.15 -1.78
CA ASN A 8 22.54 -12.00 -2.43
C ASN A 8 22.56 -12.14 -3.97
N ASP A 9 22.57 -13.38 -4.47
CA ASP A 9 22.57 -13.67 -5.92
C ASP A 9 21.15 -13.57 -6.54
N GLN A 10 20.09 -13.64 -5.72
CA GLN A 10 18.70 -13.53 -6.18
C GLN A 10 18.24 -12.07 -6.45
N LEU A 11 18.95 -11.07 -5.91
CA LEU A 11 18.62 -9.64 -6.04
C LEU A 11 18.91 -9.05 -7.42
N TRP A 12 19.82 -9.64 -8.20
CA TRP A 12 20.18 -9.18 -9.55
C TRP A 12 19.10 -9.47 -10.60
N ILE A 13 18.12 -10.30 -10.26
CA ILE A 13 17.01 -10.71 -11.14
C ILE A 13 15.91 -9.64 -11.17
N MET A 14 15.78 -8.87 -10.09
CA MET A 14 14.68 -7.91 -9.91
C MET A 14 14.68 -6.76 -10.93
N PRO A 15 15.83 -6.17 -11.32
CA PRO A 15 15.86 -5.19 -12.40
C PRO A 15 15.37 -5.76 -13.74
N PHE A 16 15.65 -7.03 -14.03
CA PHE A 16 15.21 -7.71 -15.26
C PHE A 16 13.70 -7.98 -15.27
N LEU A 17 13.14 -8.40 -14.13
CA LEU A 17 11.69 -8.56 -13.94
C LEU A 17 10.94 -7.23 -14.00
N GLY A 18 11.50 -6.19 -13.39
CA GLY A 18 10.97 -4.83 -13.45
C GLY A 18 10.92 -4.31 -14.88
N GLN A 19 12.03 -4.44 -15.63
CA GLN A 19 12.09 -4.02 -17.03
C GLN A 19 11.05 -4.73 -17.90
N LEU A 20 10.85 -6.04 -17.74
CA LEU A 20 9.78 -6.73 -18.47
C LEU A 20 8.40 -6.14 -18.13
N THR A 21 8.16 -5.88 -16.85
CA THR A 21 6.85 -5.40 -16.39
C THR A 21 6.52 -4.04 -17.00
N ASP A 22 7.52 -3.18 -17.14
CA ASP A 22 7.37 -1.88 -17.78
C ASP A 22 7.26 -2.04 -19.30
N ASP A 23 8.13 -2.81 -19.96
CA ASP A 23 8.06 -3.08 -21.40
C ASP A 23 6.72 -3.71 -21.83
N CYS A 24 6.12 -4.57 -21.00
CA CYS A 24 4.82 -5.19 -21.27
C CYS A 24 3.64 -4.24 -21.01
N ARG A 25 3.75 -3.37 -20.00
CA ARG A 25 2.70 -2.40 -19.66
C ARG A 25 2.64 -1.28 -20.70
N ASP A 26 3.81 -0.80 -21.08
CA ASP A 26 3.96 0.37 -21.95
C ASP A 26 4.00 -0.08 -23.43
N PHE A 27 3.95 -1.38 -23.71
CA PHE A 27 4.06 -1.97 -25.06
C PHE A 27 3.24 -1.27 -26.16
N ASN A 28 1.97 -0.96 -25.88
CA ASN A 28 1.11 -0.28 -26.85
C ASN A 28 1.44 1.20 -26.98
N ASP A 29 1.76 1.86 -25.87
CA ASP A 29 2.18 3.26 -25.86
C ASP A 29 3.53 3.41 -26.57
N ASP A 30 4.43 2.44 -26.43
CA ASP A 30 5.71 2.34 -27.12
C ASP A 30 5.54 2.10 -28.62
N ILE A 31 4.63 1.20 -29.02
CA ILE A 31 4.26 1.03 -30.43
C ILE A 31 3.67 2.31 -31.00
N THR A 32 2.78 2.99 -30.26
CA THR A 32 2.10 4.20 -30.72
C THR A 32 3.05 5.40 -30.79
N SER A 33 4.01 5.47 -29.87
CA SER A 33 5.05 6.52 -29.81
C SER A 33 6.28 6.22 -30.67
N ASN A 34 6.32 5.07 -31.36
CA ASN A 34 7.49 4.59 -32.12
C ASN A 34 8.77 4.43 -31.25
N SER A 35 8.60 4.15 -29.96
CA SER A 35 9.71 3.86 -29.05
C SER A 35 10.31 2.49 -29.36
N VAL A 36 11.64 2.43 -29.47
CA VAL A 36 12.36 1.20 -29.83
C VAL A 36 12.80 0.46 -28.58
N THR A 37 12.12 -0.63 -28.27
CA THR A 37 12.46 -1.60 -27.23
C THR A 37 12.70 -2.98 -27.87
N PRO A 38 13.33 -3.94 -27.18
CA PRO A 38 13.46 -5.30 -27.68
C PRO A 38 12.09 -5.92 -28.07
N PHE A 39 11.03 -5.59 -27.33
CA PHE A 39 9.67 -6.03 -27.59
C PHE A 39 9.07 -5.35 -28.82
N THR A 40 9.11 -4.02 -28.93
CA THR A 40 8.52 -3.32 -30.09
C THR A 40 9.30 -3.59 -31.39
N TYR A 41 10.63 -3.77 -31.30
CA TYR A 41 11.45 -4.16 -32.44
C TYR A 41 11.07 -5.55 -32.95
N TYR A 42 11.00 -6.56 -32.08
CA TYR A 42 10.57 -7.92 -32.46
C TYR A 42 9.14 -7.92 -33.02
N ALA A 43 8.22 -7.21 -32.36
CA ALA A 43 6.84 -7.07 -32.82
C ALA A 43 6.74 -6.46 -34.22
N SER A 44 7.57 -5.45 -34.52
CA SER A 44 7.60 -4.81 -35.85
C SER A 44 8.03 -5.78 -36.96
N LEU A 45 8.97 -6.69 -36.67
CA LEU A 45 9.44 -7.70 -37.63
C LEU A 45 8.37 -8.76 -37.87
N VAL A 46 7.70 -9.23 -36.81
CA VAL A 46 6.58 -10.18 -36.91
C VAL A 46 5.43 -9.59 -37.71
N GLN A 47 5.06 -8.32 -37.47
CA GLN A 47 3.98 -7.64 -38.19
C GLN A 47 4.31 -7.46 -39.69
N ARG A 48 5.57 -7.17 -40.02
CA ARG A 48 6.05 -7.05 -41.41
C ARG A 48 6.28 -8.39 -42.10
N LYS A 49 6.11 -9.50 -41.40
CA LYS A 49 6.46 -10.86 -41.86
C LYS A 49 7.91 -10.96 -42.34
N ASP A 50 8.80 -10.24 -41.66
CA ASP A 50 10.22 -10.23 -41.99
C ASP A 50 10.85 -11.59 -41.61
N PRO A 51 11.56 -12.28 -42.53
CA PRO A 51 12.25 -13.54 -42.23
C PRO A 51 13.23 -13.45 -41.05
N LEU A 52 13.74 -12.25 -40.75
CA LEU A 52 14.63 -11.98 -39.63
C LEU A 52 13.96 -12.29 -38.28
N ALA A 53 12.62 -12.20 -38.18
CA ALA A 53 11.87 -12.54 -36.96
C ALA A 53 12.09 -14.00 -36.53
N ASN A 54 12.20 -14.92 -37.50
CA ASN A 54 12.44 -16.35 -37.23
C ASN A 54 13.89 -16.64 -36.80
N SER A 55 14.80 -15.69 -37.05
CA SER A 55 16.23 -15.81 -36.77
C SER A 55 16.61 -15.16 -35.43
N LEU A 56 15.73 -14.31 -34.88
CA LEU A 56 15.92 -13.61 -33.63
C LEU A 56 15.32 -14.40 -32.47
N LEU A 57 15.98 -14.31 -31.31
CA LEU A 57 15.42 -14.84 -30.07
C LEU A 57 14.18 -14.03 -29.68
N ASN A 58 13.06 -14.72 -29.53
CA ASN A 58 11.84 -14.14 -29.00
C ASN A 58 12.13 -13.61 -27.57
N PRO A 59 12.01 -12.27 -27.34
CA PRO A 59 12.37 -11.68 -26.06
C PRO A 59 11.49 -12.21 -24.91
N PHE A 60 10.24 -12.55 -25.21
CA PHE A 60 9.32 -13.14 -24.25
C PHE A 60 9.73 -14.55 -23.83
N TYR A 61 10.20 -15.39 -24.77
CA TYR A 61 10.69 -16.73 -24.46
C TYR A 61 12.02 -16.73 -23.72
N THR A 62 12.91 -15.81 -24.10
CA THR A 62 14.18 -15.60 -23.39
C THR A 62 13.93 -15.28 -21.93
N PHE A 63 12.95 -14.41 -21.67
CA PHE A 63 12.52 -14.09 -20.31
C PHE A 63 11.90 -15.28 -19.57
N LEU A 64 10.95 -16.01 -20.19
CA LEU A 64 10.30 -17.16 -19.55
C LEU A 64 11.29 -18.28 -19.22
N ASN A 65 12.29 -18.48 -20.09
CA ASN A 65 13.35 -19.44 -19.87
C ASN A 65 14.23 -19.03 -18.70
N HIS A 66 14.62 -17.75 -18.62
CA HIS A 66 15.36 -17.24 -17.48
C HIS A 66 14.59 -17.41 -16.16
N CYS A 67 13.30 -17.10 -16.15
CA CYS A 67 12.43 -17.33 -14.99
C CYS A 67 12.34 -18.81 -14.59
N SER A 68 12.28 -19.71 -15.58
CA SER A 68 12.24 -21.16 -15.34
C SER A 68 13.58 -21.69 -14.82
N ASP A 69 14.70 -21.22 -15.36
CA ASP A 69 16.04 -21.58 -14.90
C ASP A 69 16.27 -21.09 -13.45
N ILE A 70 15.72 -19.94 -13.09
CA ILE A 70 15.73 -19.43 -11.71
C ILE A 70 14.89 -20.31 -10.80
N TYR A 71 13.66 -20.65 -11.21
CA TYR A 71 12.79 -21.56 -10.46
C TYR A 71 13.47 -22.91 -10.21
N LEU A 72 14.07 -23.49 -11.26
CA LEU A 72 14.75 -24.78 -11.18
C LEU A 72 16.08 -24.72 -10.43
N SER A 73 16.81 -23.60 -10.48
CA SER A 73 18.07 -23.41 -9.74
C SER A 73 17.86 -23.14 -8.25
N SER A 74 16.74 -22.54 -7.84
CA SER A 74 16.36 -22.26 -6.44
C SER A 74 15.97 -23.50 -5.58
N HIS A 75 16.53 -24.67 -5.89
CA HIS A 75 16.23 -25.99 -5.31
C HIS A 75 15.61 -25.97 -3.89
N ARG A 76 14.32 -26.34 -3.79
CA ARG A 76 13.58 -26.80 -2.59
C ARG A 76 12.89 -25.77 -1.68
N ASP A 77 12.69 -24.52 -2.07
CA ASP A 77 11.76 -23.64 -1.35
C ASP A 77 10.44 -23.46 -2.11
N SER A 78 9.36 -24.07 -1.59
CA SER A 78 8.01 -23.93 -2.16
C SER A 78 7.51 -22.48 -2.12
N GLN A 79 8.03 -21.65 -1.21
CA GLN A 79 7.66 -20.25 -1.10
C GLN A 79 8.28 -19.41 -2.21
N THR A 80 9.58 -19.58 -2.49
CA THR A 80 10.28 -18.93 -3.62
C THR A 80 9.65 -19.28 -4.97
N GLY A 81 9.32 -20.55 -5.18
CA GLY A 81 8.64 -21.00 -6.40
C GLY A 81 7.24 -20.40 -6.56
N ALA A 82 6.47 -20.33 -5.47
CA ALA A 82 5.16 -19.70 -5.48
C ALA A 82 5.25 -18.17 -5.66
N PHE A 83 6.29 -17.53 -5.12
CA PHE A 83 6.57 -16.11 -5.27
C PHE A 83 6.89 -15.75 -6.73
N LEU A 84 7.83 -16.45 -7.38
CA LEU A 84 8.16 -16.26 -8.80
C LEU A 84 6.94 -16.51 -9.68
N GLY A 85 6.18 -17.57 -9.42
CA GLY A 85 4.92 -17.86 -10.12
C GLY A 85 3.88 -16.74 -9.97
N ARG A 86 3.65 -16.24 -8.75
CA ARG A 86 2.75 -15.10 -8.50
C ARG A 86 3.23 -13.83 -9.22
N ARG A 87 4.54 -13.58 -9.26
CA ARG A 87 5.13 -12.37 -9.84
C ARG A 87 5.07 -12.37 -11.36
N ILE A 88 5.36 -13.50 -12.02
CA ILE A 88 5.15 -13.68 -13.46
C ILE A 88 3.66 -13.52 -13.79
N ALA A 89 2.78 -14.18 -13.03
CA ALA A 89 1.33 -14.07 -13.24
C ALA A 89 0.76 -12.66 -13.05
N ARG A 90 1.39 -11.84 -12.21
CA ARG A 90 1.04 -10.45 -11.94
C ARG A 90 1.60 -9.50 -13.00
N THR A 91 2.84 -9.73 -13.44
CA THR A 91 3.48 -8.99 -14.56
C THR A 91 2.63 -9.10 -15.81
N LEU A 92 2.27 -10.33 -16.17
CA LEU A 92 1.41 -10.65 -17.31
C LEU A 92 -0.01 -10.07 -17.18
N ARG A 93 -0.49 -9.84 -15.94
CA ARG A 93 -1.79 -9.22 -15.65
C ARG A 93 -1.80 -7.71 -15.68
N SER A 94 -0.69 -7.07 -15.33
CA SER A 94 -0.60 -5.60 -15.27
C SER A 94 -0.91 -4.95 -16.63
N VAL A 95 -0.75 -5.71 -17.72
CA VAL A 95 -1.15 -5.40 -19.10
C VAL A 95 -2.68 -5.35 -19.29
N LYS A 96 -3.48 -5.97 -18.42
CA LYS A 96 -4.95 -6.05 -18.51
C LYS A 96 -5.67 -4.84 -17.88
N ILE A 97 -5.01 -4.10 -16.97
CA ILE A 97 -5.66 -3.11 -16.09
C ILE A 97 -5.63 -1.68 -16.67
N THR A 98 -4.77 -1.37 -17.65
CA THR A 98 -4.69 -0.05 -18.29
C THR A 98 -5.72 0.18 -19.41
N GLY A 99 -6.66 -0.75 -19.60
CA GLY A 99 -7.71 -0.64 -20.61
C GLY A 99 -7.36 -1.42 -21.88
N GLU A 100 -8.37 -2.11 -22.41
CA GLU A 100 -8.36 -3.01 -23.56
C GLU A 100 -7.91 -4.45 -23.28
N GLU A 101 -8.89 -5.34 -23.08
CA GLU A 101 -8.72 -6.80 -23.22
C GLU A 101 -8.06 -7.25 -24.54
N ARG A 102 -7.98 -6.36 -25.55
CA ARG A 102 -7.35 -6.60 -26.84
C ARG A 102 -5.83 -6.59 -26.80
N SER A 103 -5.22 -5.80 -25.92
CA SER A 103 -3.77 -5.55 -25.88
C SER A 103 -2.97 -6.79 -25.47
N PHE A 104 -3.45 -7.53 -24.47
CA PHE A 104 -2.77 -8.74 -24.01
C PHE A 104 -2.94 -9.92 -24.98
N VAL A 105 -4.12 -10.06 -25.59
CA VAL A 105 -4.35 -11.06 -26.64
C VAL A 105 -3.48 -10.75 -27.86
N GLN A 106 -3.34 -9.48 -28.21
CA GLN A 106 -2.44 -9.03 -29.28
C GLN A 106 -0.96 -9.31 -28.96
N PHE A 107 -0.53 -9.04 -27.72
CA PHE A 107 0.81 -9.40 -27.25
C PHE A 107 1.05 -10.91 -27.36
N LEU A 108 0.15 -11.75 -26.84
CA LEU A 108 0.28 -13.20 -26.95
C LEU A 108 0.22 -13.70 -28.41
N ASN A 109 -0.55 -13.06 -29.28
CA ASN A 109 -0.56 -13.37 -30.71
C ASN A 109 0.74 -13.01 -31.42
N ILE A 110 1.53 -12.07 -30.90
CA ILE A 110 2.83 -11.70 -31.47
C ILE A 110 3.93 -12.60 -30.91
N PHE A 111 3.94 -12.82 -29.59
CA PHE A 111 5.05 -13.47 -28.89
C PHE A 111 4.81 -14.95 -28.55
N CYS A 112 3.60 -15.48 -28.75
CA CYS A 112 3.27 -16.90 -28.54
C CYS A 112 2.53 -17.54 -29.73
N ALA A 113 2.54 -16.92 -30.91
CA ALA A 113 1.84 -17.44 -32.09
C ALA A 113 2.25 -18.88 -32.49
N ASP A 114 3.52 -19.21 -32.29
CA ASP A 114 4.14 -20.49 -32.60
C ASP A 114 3.92 -21.55 -31.51
N ASN A 115 3.48 -21.17 -30.30
CA ASN A 115 3.24 -22.08 -29.18
C ASN A 115 1.83 -21.98 -28.61
N ARG A 116 0.90 -22.69 -29.26
CA ARG A 116 -0.53 -22.71 -28.90
C ARG A 116 -0.81 -23.24 -27.49
N THR A 117 0.06 -24.10 -26.97
CA THR A 117 -0.04 -24.64 -25.60
C THR A 117 0.29 -23.58 -24.57
N LEU A 118 1.41 -22.85 -24.73
CA LEU A 118 1.76 -21.71 -23.86
C LEU A 118 0.70 -20.62 -23.95
N HIS A 119 0.26 -20.28 -25.16
CA HIS A 119 -0.79 -19.31 -25.42
C HIS A 119 -2.06 -19.62 -24.63
N ASN A 120 -2.55 -20.87 -24.70
CA ASN A 120 -3.74 -21.32 -23.99
C ASN A 120 -3.54 -21.40 -22.46
N TYR A 121 -2.34 -21.78 -22.00
CA TYR A 121 -2.01 -21.84 -20.57
C TYR A 121 -2.09 -20.45 -19.92
N PHE A 122 -1.49 -19.42 -20.54
CA PHE A 122 -1.56 -18.06 -20.05
C PHE A 122 -2.97 -17.50 -20.09
N ASN A 123 -3.67 -17.67 -21.21
CA ASN A 123 -4.99 -17.09 -21.41
C ASN A 123 -6.08 -17.72 -20.53
N ASN A 124 -6.04 -19.06 -20.34
CA ASN A 124 -7.16 -19.77 -19.70
C ASN A 124 -6.90 -20.23 -18.26
N LYS A 125 -5.65 -20.49 -17.87
CA LYS A 125 -5.33 -21.16 -16.59
C LYS A 125 -4.68 -20.20 -15.60
N LEU A 126 -3.63 -19.50 -16.01
CA LEU A 126 -2.87 -18.60 -15.14
C LEU A 126 -3.70 -17.38 -14.70
N LEU A 127 -4.46 -16.79 -15.63
CA LEU A 127 -5.34 -15.65 -15.36
C LEU A 127 -6.54 -16.00 -14.47
N LYS A 128 -7.04 -17.25 -14.49
CA LYS A 128 -8.17 -17.64 -13.64
C LYS A 128 -7.77 -17.99 -12.20
N GLN A 129 -6.55 -18.47 -11.98
CA GLN A 129 -6.11 -18.97 -10.67
C GLN A 129 -5.60 -17.91 -9.67
N PHE A 130 -5.24 -16.70 -10.11
CA PHE A 130 -4.76 -15.64 -9.20
C PHE A 130 -5.47 -14.29 -9.44
N PRO A 131 -6.80 -14.22 -9.29
CA PRO A 131 -7.63 -13.13 -9.82
C PRO A 131 -7.29 -11.73 -9.30
N PHE A 132 -6.68 -11.59 -8.11
CA PHE A 132 -6.36 -10.29 -7.52
C PHE A 132 -5.01 -10.35 -6.80
N VAL A 133 -4.01 -9.62 -7.31
CA VAL A 133 -2.68 -9.57 -6.68
C VAL A 133 -2.13 -8.16 -6.85
N SER A 134 -2.12 -7.38 -5.77
CA SER A 134 -1.58 -6.01 -5.62
C SER A 134 -0.05 -5.97 -5.73
N ASP A 135 0.54 -5.22 -6.67
CA ASP A 135 1.99 -5.26 -6.93
C ASP A 135 2.86 -4.74 -5.76
N PRO A 136 3.57 -5.61 -5.01
CA PRO A 136 4.39 -5.21 -3.88
C PRO A 136 5.57 -4.36 -4.32
N GLU A 137 6.06 -4.52 -5.56
CA GLU A 137 7.15 -3.68 -6.07
C GLU A 137 6.66 -2.29 -6.42
N LYS A 138 5.53 -2.12 -7.12
CA LYS A 138 4.94 -0.78 -7.27
C LYS A 138 4.57 -0.17 -5.92
N THR A 139 4.07 -0.95 -4.97
CA THR A 139 3.78 -0.47 -3.61
C THR A 139 5.05 -0.02 -2.89
N PHE A 140 6.13 -0.78 -3.01
CA PHE A 140 7.46 -0.50 -2.46
C PHE A 140 8.14 0.69 -3.14
N PHE A 141 8.13 0.77 -4.46
CA PHE A 141 8.64 1.90 -5.23
C PHE A 141 7.79 3.16 -5.00
N ARG A 142 6.45 3.08 -4.87
CA ARG A 142 5.60 4.20 -4.40
C ARG A 142 5.84 4.59 -2.93
N LEU A 143 6.43 3.68 -2.16
CA LEU A 143 6.90 3.90 -0.79
C LEU A 143 8.34 4.45 -0.75
N LEU A 144 9.05 4.48 -1.88
CA LEU A 144 10.45 4.89 -1.99
C LEU A 144 10.69 5.88 -3.14
N ASP A 145 9.62 6.51 -3.61
CA ASP A 145 9.45 7.08 -4.95
C ASP A 145 10.73 7.52 -5.72
N VAL A 146 10.83 7.00 -6.95
CA VAL A 146 12.03 6.66 -7.74
C VAL A 146 12.81 7.88 -8.27
N SER A 147 12.54 9.08 -7.78
CA SER A 147 13.40 10.25 -8.02
C SER A 147 14.49 10.44 -6.94
N SER A 148 14.46 9.65 -5.86
CA SER A 148 15.42 9.71 -4.75
C SER A 148 16.59 8.72 -4.88
N VAL A 149 17.07 8.47 -6.11
CA VAL A 149 18.22 7.56 -6.40
C VAL A 149 19.48 7.88 -5.56
N LYS A 150 19.61 9.10 -5.03
CA LYS A 150 20.65 9.49 -4.07
C LYS A 150 20.43 8.98 -2.64
N TYR A 151 19.17 8.93 -2.18
CA TYR A 151 18.79 8.40 -0.86
C TYR A 151 18.77 6.85 -0.87
N ALA A 152 18.18 6.27 -1.93
CA ALA A 152 18.12 4.83 -2.20
C ALA A 152 19.51 4.15 -2.20
N ARG A 153 20.52 4.78 -2.83
CA ARG A 153 21.90 4.26 -2.85
C ARG A 153 22.54 4.16 -1.46
N THR A 154 22.08 4.93 -0.48
CA THR A 154 22.70 5.03 0.84
C THR A 154 22.05 4.07 1.86
N ASN A 155 20.78 3.69 1.65
CA ASN A 155 19.97 2.95 2.64
C ASN A 155 19.38 1.62 2.11
N ARG A 156 20.22 0.79 1.47
CA ARG A 156 19.89 -0.59 1.03
C ARG A 156 19.22 -1.46 2.11
N LYS A 157 19.47 -1.19 3.39
CA LYS A 157 18.87 -1.94 4.51
C LYS A 157 17.38 -1.67 4.68
N LEU A 158 16.93 -0.42 4.58
CA LEU A 158 15.51 -0.08 4.63
C LEU A 158 14.78 -0.69 3.43
N GLU A 159 15.41 -0.65 2.26
CA GLU A 159 14.88 -1.23 1.02
C GLU A 159 14.63 -2.74 1.17
N THR A 160 15.65 -3.50 1.54
CA THR A 160 15.52 -4.95 1.76
C THR A 160 14.47 -5.24 2.83
N TYR A 161 14.51 -4.53 3.96
CA TYR A 161 13.58 -4.71 5.05
C TYR A 161 12.12 -4.45 4.64
N ALA A 162 11.86 -3.31 4.02
CA ALA A 162 10.51 -2.95 3.61
C ALA A 162 10.00 -3.89 2.51
N PHE A 163 10.85 -4.28 1.56
CA PHE A 163 10.46 -5.23 0.51
C PHE A 163 10.07 -6.60 1.07
N GLU A 164 10.93 -7.22 1.89
CA GLU A 164 10.68 -8.53 2.50
C GLU A 164 9.41 -8.53 3.35
N ASN A 165 9.20 -7.48 4.13
CA ASN A 165 8.06 -7.37 5.04
C ASN A 165 6.77 -6.97 4.33
N LEU A 166 6.83 -6.12 3.30
CA LEU A 166 5.67 -5.84 2.44
C LEU A 166 5.19 -7.10 1.73
N ILE A 167 6.10 -7.98 1.28
CA ILE A 167 5.71 -9.27 0.71
C ILE A 167 4.96 -10.09 1.76
N LYS A 168 5.47 -10.19 2.98
CA LYS A 168 4.77 -10.92 4.07
C LYS A 168 3.41 -10.31 4.38
N ILE A 169 3.30 -8.98 4.40
CA ILE A 169 2.03 -8.26 4.65
C ILE A 169 1.06 -8.50 3.50
N GLU A 170 1.49 -8.32 2.25
CA GLU A 170 0.65 -8.51 1.06
C GLU A 170 0.27 -9.97 0.89
N ASP A 171 1.17 -10.93 1.13
CA ASP A 171 0.82 -12.35 1.12
C ASP A 171 -0.20 -12.64 2.25
N ALA A 172 -0.01 -12.11 3.46
CA ALA A 172 -0.98 -12.29 4.53
C ALA A 172 -2.35 -11.64 4.26
N LEU A 173 -2.38 -10.51 3.54
CA LEU A 173 -3.61 -9.84 3.11
C LEU A 173 -4.28 -10.54 1.90
N ASN A 174 -3.50 -11.11 0.98
CA ASN A 174 -3.98 -11.79 -0.23
C ASN A 174 -4.39 -13.25 0.04
N ILE A 175 -3.79 -13.92 1.03
CA ILE A 175 -4.05 -15.35 1.35
C ILE A 175 -5.36 -15.54 2.12
N PHE A 176 -5.93 -14.47 2.68
CA PHE A 176 -7.16 -14.56 3.45
C PHE A 176 -8.15 -13.47 3.01
N PRO A 177 -8.85 -13.68 1.89
CA PRO A 177 -10.09 -12.95 1.65
C PRO A 177 -11.00 -13.11 2.87
N VAL A 178 -11.89 -12.15 3.11
CA VAL A 178 -12.99 -12.44 4.03
C VAL A 178 -13.78 -13.58 3.40
N HIS A 179 -13.74 -14.74 4.08
CA HIS A 179 -14.32 -15.96 3.58
C HIS A 179 -15.82 -15.96 3.87
N THR A 180 -16.59 -16.33 2.86
CA THR A 180 -17.95 -16.80 2.99
C THR A 180 -17.97 -18.06 3.85
N GLN A 181 -18.88 -18.10 4.83
CA GLN A 181 -19.18 -19.28 5.62
C GLN A 181 -20.16 -20.19 4.86
N ASP A 182 -21.07 -19.59 4.09
CA ASP A 182 -22.02 -20.31 3.24
C ASP A 182 -22.19 -19.63 1.87
N ASP A 183 -21.53 -20.19 0.84
CA ASP A 183 -21.63 -19.73 -0.55
C ASP A 183 -23.06 -19.83 -1.13
N SER A 184 -23.98 -20.53 -0.46
CA SER A 184 -25.39 -20.58 -0.87
C SER A 184 -26.17 -19.31 -0.49
N ILE A 185 -25.64 -18.49 0.43
CA ILE A 185 -26.24 -17.22 0.83
C ILE A 185 -25.71 -16.12 -0.10
N LEU A 186 -26.57 -15.65 -1.00
CA LEU A 186 -26.22 -14.63 -1.99
C LEU A 186 -25.78 -13.32 -1.32
N GLU A 187 -26.49 -12.91 -0.27
CA GLU A 187 -26.20 -11.67 0.48
C GLU A 187 -24.81 -11.72 1.13
N GLU A 188 -24.43 -12.88 1.68
CA GLU A 188 -23.09 -13.08 2.24
C GLU A 188 -22.04 -12.95 1.13
N THR A 189 -22.25 -13.65 0.01
CA THR A 189 -21.34 -13.61 -1.14
C THR A 189 -21.14 -12.18 -1.68
N LEU A 190 -22.21 -11.40 -1.77
CA LEU A 190 -22.16 -9.99 -2.23
C LEU A 190 -21.40 -9.09 -1.24
N LEU A 191 -21.65 -9.25 0.05
CA LEU A 191 -20.98 -8.48 1.10
C LEU A 191 -19.48 -8.80 1.16
N MET A 192 -19.13 -10.09 1.13
CA MET A 192 -17.74 -10.57 1.10
C MET A 192 -17.00 -10.06 -0.14
N SER A 193 -17.65 -10.08 -1.30
CA SER A 193 -17.08 -9.54 -2.54
C SER A 193 -16.80 -8.04 -2.44
N ALA A 194 -17.70 -7.27 -1.80
CA ALA A 194 -17.51 -5.83 -1.58
C ALA A 194 -16.33 -5.50 -0.64
N MET A 195 -16.21 -6.26 0.44
CA MET A 195 -15.09 -6.13 1.37
C MET A 195 -13.77 -6.50 0.69
N ASN A 196 -13.73 -7.65 0.01
CA ASN A 196 -12.54 -8.14 -0.68
C ASN A 196 -12.09 -7.18 -1.78
N TYR A 197 -13.03 -6.61 -2.57
CA TYR A 197 -12.72 -5.57 -3.54
C TYR A 197 -11.93 -4.42 -2.91
N SER A 198 -12.45 -3.84 -1.82
CA SER A 198 -11.83 -2.68 -1.17
C SER A 198 -10.46 -2.97 -0.56
N VAL A 199 -10.29 -4.16 0.03
CA VAL A 199 -9.00 -4.60 0.60
C VAL A 199 -7.96 -4.85 -0.51
N GLN A 200 -8.39 -5.41 -1.64
CA GLN A 200 -7.54 -5.87 -2.75
C GLN A 200 -7.16 -4.78 -3.75
N ILE A 201 -7.81 -3.61 -3.75
CA ILE A 201 -7.39 -2.43 -4.54
C ILE A 201 -5.92 -2.02 -4.23
N GLY A 202 -5.30 -2.61 -3.20
CA GLY A 202 -3.89 -2.44 -2.86
C GLY A 202 -3.67 -1.15 -2.09
N GLY A 203 -2.44 -0.79 -1.73
CA GLY A 203 -2.15 0.43 -0.99
C GLY A 203 -0.69 0.49 -0.57
N LYS A 204 -0.23 1.60 0.02
CA LYS A 204 1.17 1.73 0.47
C LYS A 204 1.52 0.82 1.67
N ARG A 205 0.53 0.25 2.36
CA ARG A 205 0.70 -0.62 3.57
C ARG A 205 1.64 -0.08 4.64
N LEU A 206 1.69 1.24 4.75
CA LEU A 206 2.61 1.95 5.63
C LEU A 206 2.37 1.64 7.12
N ARG A 207 1.10 1.40 7.49
CA ARG A 207 0.67 1.11 8.86
C ARG A 207 1.23 -0.24 9.35
N PRO A 208 0.98 -1.37 8.66
CA PRO A 208 1.65 -2.64 8.92
C PRO A 208 3.18 -2.55 8.91
N LEU A 209 3.75 -1.80 7.97
CA LEU A 209 5.20 -1.66 7.87
C LEU A 209 5.79 -1.02 9.12
N LEU A 210 5.20 0.10 9.59
CA LEU A 210 5.61 0.74 10.85
C LEU A 210 5.43 -0.18 12.05
N MET A 211 4.31 -0.91 12.10
CA MET A 211 4.06 -1.89 13.17
C MET A 211 5.15 -2.96 13.21
N PHE A 212 5.55 -3.50 12.06
CA PHE A 212 6.58 -4.52 11.97
C PHE A 212 7.95 -3.99 12.36
N MET A 213 8.28 -2.75 11.94
CA MET A 213 9.51 -2.09 12.37
C MET A 213 9.59 -1.99 13.88
N VAL A 214 8.51 -1.58 14.54
CA VAL A 214 8.50 -1.51 16.00
C VAL A 214 8.53 -2.93 16.59
N ALA A 215 7.76 -3.88 16.07
CA ALA A 215 7.76 -5.26 16.55
C ALA A 215 9.16 -5.91 16.56
N ASP A 216 9.95 -5.67 15.51
CA ASP A 216 11.32 -6.17 15.42
C ASP A 216 12.25 -5.55 16.47
N LEU A 217 12.02 -4.29 16.88
CA LEU A 217 12.77 -3.67 17.98
C LEU A 217 12.52 -4.33 19.34
N TYR A 218 11.37 -4.99 19.49
CA TYR A 218 11.02 -5.79 20.67
C TYR A 218 11.15 -7.29 20.42
N GLU A 219 11.84 -7.69 19.34
CA GLU A 219 12.11 -9.09 19.00
C GLU A 219 10.84 -9.96 18.90
N ILE A 220 9.72 -9.34 18.51
CA ILE A 220 8.47 -10.07 18.28
C ILE A 220 8.55 -10.71 16.90
N GLU A 221 8.42 -12.04 16.85
CA GLU A 221 8.29 -12.75 15.57
C GLU A 221 7.10 -12.21 14.77
N LEU A 222 7.37 -11.66 13.59
CA LEU A 222 6.37 -10.98 12.75
C LEU A 222 5.15 -11.85 12.43
N ASN A 223 5.33 -13.17 12.26
CA ASN A 223 4.22 -14.11 12.03
C ASN A 223 3.18 -14.08 13.15
N ARG A 224 3.63 -13.86 14.39
CA ARG A 224 2.74 -13.82 15.57
C ARG A 224 1.84 -12.59 15.56
N ILE A 225 2.23 -11.50 14.91
CA ILE A 225 1.44 -10.26 14.82
C ILE A 225 0.76 -10.06 13.47
N LEU A 226 0.82 -11.03 12.55
CA LEU A 226 0.08 -10.94 11.27
C LEU A 226 -1.42 -10.69 11.44
N PRO A 227 -2.15 -11.32 12.39
CA PRO A 227 -3.56 -11.00 12.61
C PRO A 227 -3.79 -9.55 12.98
N LEU A 228 -2.84 -8.96 13.73
CA LEU A 228 -2.91 -7.57 14.13
C LEU A 228 -2.69 -6.61 12.94
N ALA A 229 -1.63 -6.83 12.15
CA ALA A 229 -1.36 -6.03 10.97
C ALA A 229 -2.51 -6.07 9.96
N ARG A 230 -3.10 -7.26 9.75
CA ARG A 230 -4.26 -7.43 8.88
C ARG A 230 -5.50 -6.70 9.39
N GLY A 231 -5.81 -6.87 10.68
CA GLY A 231 -6.95 -6.20 11.29
C GLY A 231 -6.84 -4.67 11.21
N ILE A 232 -5.66 -4.10 11.45
CA ILE A 232 -5.45 -2.66 11.27
C ILE A 232 -5.68 -2.21 9.83
N GLU A 233 -5.23 -2.96 8.82
CA GLU A 233 -5.50 -2.61 7.43
C GLU A 233 -6.99 -2.75 7.06
N TYR A 234 -7.73 -3.66 7.69
CA TYR A 234 -9.18 -3.75 7.53
C TYR A 234 -9.88 -2.52 8.12
N LEU A 235 -9.46 -2.06 9.30
CA LEU A 235 -9.97 -0.81 9.91
C LEU A 235 -9.60 0.42 9.07
N HIS A 236 -8.38 0.46 8.53
CA HIS A 236 -8.01 1.55 7.62
C HIS A 236 -8.85 1.50 6.35
N THR A 237 -9.04 0.33 5.76
CA THR A 237 -9.86 0.16 4.55
C THR A 237 -11.32 0.55 4.81
N SER A 238 -11.90 0.16 5.94
CA SER A 238 -13.27 0.55 6.30
C SER A 238 -13.42 2.06 6.46
N SER A 239 -12.42 2.75 7.05
CA SER A 239 -12.42 4.21 7.11
C SER A 239 -12.48 4.82 5.71
N LEU A 240 -11.65 4.37 4.76
CA LEU A 240 -11.63 4.87 3.38
C LEU A 240 -12.95 4.63 2.65
N ILE A 241 -13.63 3.50 2.89
CA ILE A 241 -14.96 3.26 2.31
C ILE A 241 -15.95 4.32 2.77
N PHE A 242 -15.94 4.68 4.06
CA PHE A 242 -16.78 5.77 4.58
C PHE A 242 -16.37 7.15 4.05
N ASP A 243 -15.06 7.40 3.84
CA ASP A 243 -14.56 8.65 3.24
C ASP A 243 -15.14 8.85 1.83
N ASP A 244 -15.15 7.79 1.03
CA ASP A 244 -15.52 7.86 -0.38
C ASP A 244 -17.03 8.10 -0.61
N LEU A 245 -17.90 7.85 0.38
CA LEU A 245 -19.35 7.94 0.21
C LEU A 245 -19.84 9.34 -0.21
N PRO A 246 -20.99 9.46 -0.90
CA PRO A 246 -21.53 10.74 -1.36
C PRO A 246 -21.82 11.76 -0.27
N ALA A 247 -22.15 11.29 0.93
CA ALA A 247 -22.39 12.16 2.09
C ALA A 247 -21.11 12.82 2.65
N ARG A 248 -19.94 12.46 2.13
CA ARG A 248 -18.63 12.90 2.61
C ARG A 248 -17.79 13.45 1.44
N ASP A 249 -16.82 12.70 0.92
CA ASP A 249 -15.96 13.21 -0.15
C ASP A 249 -16.58 13.03 -1.54
N ASN A 250 -17.59 12.15 -1.67
CA ASN A 250 -18.23 11.80 -2.94
C ASN A 250 -17.20 11.45 -4.02
N SER A 251 -16.19 10.66 -3.64
CA SER A 251 -15.06 10.32 -4.50
C SER A 251 -15.44 9.19 -5.45
N ASP A 252 -15.40 9.44 -6.76
CA ASP A 252 -15.70 8.39 -7.76
C ASP A 252 -14.60 7.33 -7.85
N LEU A 253 -13.36 7.68 -7.50
CA LEU A 253 -12.19 6.83 -7.65
C LEU A 253 -11.41 6.70 -6.33
N ARG A 254 -10.86 5.51 -6.10
CA ARG A 254 -9.91 5.19 -5.04
C ARG A 254 -8.72 4.44 -5.63
N ARG A 255 -7.51 4.99 -5.48
CA ARG A 255 -6.25 4.39 -5.96
C ARG A 255 -6.27 4.03 -7.46
N GLY A 256 -6.96 4.85 -8.26
CA GLY A 256 -7.11 4.65 -9.71
C GLY A 256 -8.18 3.63 -10.12
N GLN A 257 -8.92 3.06 -9.16
CA GLN A 257 -10.06 2.16 -9.40
C GLN A 257 -11.37 2.83 -8.95
N ALA A 258 -12.52 2.33 -9.37
CA ALA A 258 -13.81 2.85 -8.91
C ALA A 258 -13.94 2.73 -7.39
N ALA A 259 -14.44 3.77 -6.73
CA ALA A 259 -14.80 3.68 -5.32
C ALA A 259 -15.90 2.61 -5.11
N LEU A 260 -15.94 1.99 -3.93
CA LEU A 260 -16.83 0.84 -3.70
C LEU A 260 -18.31 1.17 -3.97
N HIS A 261 -18.76 2.36 -3.58
CA HIS A 261 -20.15 2.80 -3.78
C HIS A 261 -20.50 3.11 -5.26
N LYS A 262 -19.49 3.20 -6.13
CA LYS A 262 -19.64 3.33 -7.60
C LYS A 262 -19.36 2.03 -8.35
N THR A 263 -18.96 0.97 -7.63
CA THR A 263 -18.55 -0.30 -8.23
C THR A 263 -19.75 -1.22 -8.42
N THR A 264 -19.88 -1.81 -9.61
CA THR A 264 -20.81 -2.90 -9.89
C THR A 264 -20.17 -4.21 -9.42
N ILE A 265 -20.86 -4.98 -8.57
CA ILE A 265 -20.40 -6.32 -8.16
C ILE A 265 -21.42 -7.33 -8.67
N ASN A 266 -20.96 -8.39 -9.33
CA ASN A 266 -21.80 -9.45 -9.91
C ASN A 266 -22.90 -8.93 -10.85
N ASN A 267 -22.62 -7.87 -11.62
CA ASN A 267 -23.57 -7.22 -12.53
C ASN A 267 -24.85 -6.64 -11.87
N ASP A 268 -24.83 -6.40 -10.56
CA ASP A 268 -25.92 -5.68 -9.88
C ASP A 268 -25.71 -4.16 -9.98
N ILE A 269 -26.59 -3.49 -10.75
CA ILE A 269 -26.48 -2.08 -11.18
C ILE A 269 -27.31 -1.15 -10.28
N SER A 270 -27.97 -1.67 -9.23
CA SER A 270 -28.83 -0.85 -8.39
C SER A 270 -28.02 0.14 -7.54
N TYR A 271 -28.02 1.42 -7.93
CA TYR A 271 -27.20 2.47 -7.30
C TYR A 271 -27.43 2.60 -5.78
N ASN A 272 -28.68 2.55 -5.31
CA ASN A 272 -29.01 2.59 -3.86
C ASN A 272 -28.48 1.36 -3.10
N LEU A 273 -28.36 0.21 -3.78
CA LEU A 273 -27.77 -0.99 -3.19
C LEU A 273 -26.25 -0.86 -3.09
N CYS A 274 -25.60 -0.05 -3.95
CA CYS A 274 -24.15 0.14 -3.92
C CYS A 274 -23.68 0.97 -2.72
N GLU A 275 -24.39 2.04 -2.36
CA GLU A 275 -24.09 2.83 -1.15
C GLU A 275 -24.37 2.04 0.13
N GLY A 276 -25.55 1.39 0.21
CA GLY A 276 -25.91 0.56 1.36
C GLY A 276 -24.93 -0.60 1.56
N ARG A 277 -24.55 -1.30 0.47
CA ARG A 277 -23.53 -2.36 0.51
C ARG A 277 -22.16 -1.82 0.93
N ALA A 278 -21.77 -0.63 0.48
CA ALA A 278 -20.51 -0.03 0.90
C ALA A 278 -20.49 0.26 2.41
N GLN A 279 -21.57 0.82 2.95
CA GLN A 279 -21.71 1.06 4.38
C GLN A 279 -21.67 -0.25 5.19
N LEU A 280 -22.42 -1.27 4.76
CA LEU A 280 -22.42 -2.59 5.40
C LEU A 280 -21.03 -3.25 5.35
N ALA A 281 -20.35 -3.20 4.20
CA ALA A 281 -19.00 -3.74 4.04
C ALA A 281 -18.00 -3.04 4.98
N ALA A 282 -18.11 -1.73 5.17
CA ALA A 282 -17.26 -1.00 6.09
C ALA A 282 -17.52 -1.39 7.56
N VAL A 283 -18.80 -1.53 7.96
CA VAL A 283 -19.16 -1.98 9.31
C VAL A 283 -18.67 -3.41 9.58
N ASP A 284 -18.85 -4.31 8.62
CA ASP A 284 -18.46 -5.71 8.77
C ASP A 284 -16.93 -5.88 8.79
N LEU A 285 -16.19 -5.12 7.97
CA LEU A 285 -14.72 -5.07 8.05
C LEU A 285 -14.21 -4.68 9.44
N ILE A 286 -14.92 -3.77 10.14
CA ILE A 286 -14.58 -3.41 11.52
C ILE A 286 -14.82 -4.62 12.45
N ALA A 287 -15.95 -5.29 12.34
CA ALA A 287 -16.28 -6.45 13.17
C ALA A 287 -15.28 -7.62 12.95
N ILE A 288 -15.01 -7.97 11.69
CA ILE A 288 -14.06 -9.01 11.31
C ILE A 288 -12.66 -8.66 11.78
N SER A 289 -12.26 -7.39 11.68
CA SER A 289 -10.97 -6.93 12.20
C SER A 289 -10.84 -7.23 13.69
N MET A 290 -11.82 -6.84 14.49
CA MET A 290 -11.77 -7.07 15.95
C MET A 290 -11.71 -8.56 16.29
N GLY A 291 -12.48 -9.40 15.60
CA GLY A 291 -12.43 -10.86 15.76
C GLY A 291 -11.08 -11.47 15.37
N LEU A 292 -10.50 -11.00 14.25
CA LEU A 292 -9.21 -11.44 13.75
C LEU A 292 -8.08 -11.06 14.71
N ILE A 293 -8.08 -9.84 15.23
CA ILE A 293 -7.07 -9.33 16.15
C ILE A 293 -7.14 -10.10 17.47
N ASN A 294 -8.31 -10.14 18.10
CA ASN A 294 -8.49 -10.77 19.40
C ASN A 294 -8.18 -12.27 19.34
N GLY A 295 -8.87 -13.02 18.48
CA GLY A 295 -8.68 -14.46 18.37
C GLY A 295 -7.32 -14.85 17.79
N GLY A 296 -6.81 -14.08 16.83
CA GLY A 296 -5.52 -14.36 16.19
C GLY A 296 -4.33 -14.16 17.12
N LEU A 297 -4.30 -13.07 17.89
CA LEU A 297 -3.21 -12.83 18.84
C LEU A 297 -3.19 -13.86 19.97
N ILE A 298 -4.37 -14.25 20.49
CA ILE A 298 -4.47 -15.31 21.51
C ILE A 298 -3.95 -16.65 20.96
N ARG A 299 -4.36 -17.04 19.74
CA ARG A 299 -3.84 -18.26 19.08
C ARG A 299 -2.34 -18.21 18.85
N ASN A 300 -1.78 -17.02 18.64
CA ASN A 300 -0.35 -16.81 18.47
C ASN A 300 0.40 -16.66 19.82
N GLY A 301 -0.23 -17.03 20.93
CA GLY A 301 0.42 -17.19 22.24
C GLY A 301 0.65 -15.90 23.02
N PHE A 302 -0.03 -14.79 22.68
CA PHE A 302 -0.02 -13.60 23.52
C PHE A 302 -0.98 -13.75 24.71
N SER A 303 -0.64 -13.14 25.85
CA SER A 303 -1.48 -13.22 27.06
C SER A 303 -2.80 -12.46 26.88
N PHE A 304 -3.86 -12.94 27.53
CA PHE A 304 -5.16 -12.27 27.53
C PHE A 304 -5.07 -10.81 28.00
N GLU A 305 -4.22 -10.52 28.99
CA GLU A 305 -4.00 -9.16 29.48
C GLU A 305 -3.44 -8.24 28.38
N SER A 306 -2.39 -8.68 27.67
CA SER A 306 -1.78 -7.89 26.60
C SER A 306 -2.74 -7.70 25.43
N VAL A 307 -3.47 -8.75 25.04
CA VAL A 307 -4.47 -8.69 23.97
C VAL A 307 -5.62 -7.75 24.35
N ASN A 308 -6.09 -7.79 25.60
CA ASN A 308 -7.16 -6.89 26.07
C ASN A 308 -6.71 -5.42 26.01
N ARG A 309 -5.46 -5.11 26.36
CA ARG A 309 -4.88 -3.76 26.23
C ARG A 309 -4.82 -3.32 24.76
N VAL A 310 -4.38 -4.20 23.87
CA VAL A 310 -4.34 -3.95 22.42
C VAL A 310 -5.74 -3.63 21.87
N VAL A 311 -6.73 -4.47 22.20
CA VAL A 311 -8.13 -4.28 21.80
C VAL A 311 -8.70 -2.97 22.35
N GLY A 312 -8.35 -2.60 23.57
CA GLY A 312 -8.72 -1.32 24.19
C GLY A 312 -8.18 -0.11 23.40
N GLU A 313 -6.90 -0.09 23.08
CA GLU A 313 -6.28 1.00 22.31
C GLU A 313 -6.84 1.11 20.88
N ILE A 314 -7.17 -0.02 20.24
CA ILE A 314 -7.83 -0.03 18.93
C ILE A 314 -9.26 0.52 19.01
N SER A 315 -9.98 0.19 20.08
CA SER A 315 -11.33 0.74 20.29
C SER A 315 -11.29 2.25 20.48
N LEU A 316 -10.32 2.76 21.25
CA LEU A 316 -10.07 4.18 21.40
C LEU A 316 -9.64 4.84 20.08
N LEU A 317 -8.80 4.19 19.27
CA LEU A 317 -8.46 4.66 17.93
C LEU A 317 -9.70 4.90 17.08
N MET A 318 -10.62 3.94 17.01
CA MET A 318 -11.83 4.09 16.20
C MET A 318 -12.69 5.26 16.67
N HIS A 319 -12.79 5.46 17.98
CA HIS A 319 -13.46 6.62 18.56
C HIS A 319 -12.77 7.94 18.16
N ASP A 320 -11.45 8.00 18.28
CA ASP A 320 -10.64 9.17 17.92
C ASP A 320 -10.74 9.48 16.41
N LEU A 321 -10.70 8.47 15.54
CA LEU A 321 -10.87 8.66 14.10
C LEU A 321 -12.24 9.27 13.75
N CYS A 322 -13.31 8.81 14.41
CA CYS A 322 -14.65 9.41 14.26
C CYS A 322 -14.68 10.87 14.72
N ILE A 323 -14.02 11.20 15.83
CA ILE A 323 -13.87 12.58 16.29
C ILE A 323 -13.11 13.43 15.26
N GLY A 324 -11.97 12.94 14.78
CA GLY A 324 -11.17 13.60 13.75
C GLY A 324 -11.98 13.89 12.50
N GLN A 325 -12.81 12.92 12.09
CA GLN A 325 -13.66 13.14 10.95
C GLN A 325 -14.79 14.14 11.19
N MET A 326 -15.37 14.14 12.37
CA MET A 326 -16.37 15.15 12.73
C MET A 326 -15.75 16.56 12.74
N MET A 327 -14.51 16.70 13.21
CA MET A 327 -13.78 17.96 13.16
C MET A 327 -13.57 18.43 11.72
N ASP A 328 -13.16 17.53 10.82
CA ASP A 328 -12.94 17.80 9.40
C ASP A 328 -14.24 18.26 8.69
N LEU A 329 -15.34 17.53 8.88
CA LEU A 329 -16.66 17.89 8.33
C LEU A 329 -17.17 19.24 8.84
N ARG A 330 -16.96 19.53 10.14
CA ARG A 330 -17.34 20.81 10.73
C ARG A 330 -16.48 21.95 10.19
N ALA A 331 -15.17 21.74 10.05
CA ALA A 331 -14.24 22.71 9.50
C ALA A 331 -14.60 23.06 8.05
N ALA A 332 -14.98 22.07 7.22
CA ALA A 332 -15.41 22.30 5.85
C ALA A 332 -16.71 23.13 5.73
N ARG A 333 -17.61 23.04 6.73
CA ARG A 333 -18.91 23.77 6.71
C ARG A 333 -18.86 25.17 7.32
N VAL A 334 -18.20 25.31 8.48
CA VAL A 334 -18.20 26.54 9.27
C VAL A 334 -16.93 27.36 9.03
N GLY A 335 -15.94 26.80 8.33
CA GLY A 335 -14.59 27.33 8.26
C GLY A 335 -13.84 27.13 9.58
N ILE A 336 -12.55 27.44 9.58
CA ILE A 336 -11.77 27.56 10.81
C ILE A 336 -11.93 29.01 11.29
N GLU A 337 -12.72 29.22 12.34
CA GLU A 337 -12.99 30.55 12.95
C GLU A 337 -11.70 31.39 13.04
N GLU A 338 -11.83 32.69 12.73
CA GLU A 338 -10.78 33.71 12.79
C GLU A 338 -10.31 33.96 14.22
N ASP A 339 -9.53 33.03 14.75
CA ASP A 339 -8.81 33.25 15.99
C ASP A 339 -7.35 32.83 15.83
N SER A 340 -6.50 33.42 16.65
CA SER A 340 -5.03 33.32 16.73
C SER A 340 -4.44 31.89 16.80
N LYS A 341 -5.27 30.84 16.75
CA LYS A 341 -4.92 29.42 16.90
C LYS A 341 -5.35 28.52 15.73
N LYS A 342 -5.45 29.05 14.50
CA LYS A 342 -5.83 28.25 13.31
C LYS A 342 -4.88 27.06 13.08
N ILE A 343 -3.57 27.27 13.29
CA ILE A 343 -2.59 26.20 13.11
C ILE A 343 -2.74 25.08 14.14
N ASP A 344 -3.04 25.40 15.41
CA ASP A 344 -3.27 24.39 16.46
C ASP A 344 -4.52 23.55 16.17
N LYS A 345 -5.54 24.15 15.53
CA LYS A 345 -6.74 23.44 15.08
C LYS A 345 -6.40 22.49 13.93
N LEU A 346 -5.59 22.91 12.95
CA LEU A 346 -5.12 22.02 11.88
C LEU A 346 -4.23 20.88 12.41
N ASP A 347 -3.30 21.19 13.32
CA ASP A 347 -2.45 20.18 13.98
C ASP A 347 -3.33 19.14 14.68
N ARG A 348 -4.40 19.58 15.35
CA ARG A 348 -5.36 18.68 16.00
C ARG A 348 -6.11 17.82 14.99
N ILE A 349 -6.62 18.38 13.89
CA ILE A 349 -7.29 17.61 12.84
C ILE A 349 -6.33 16.57 12.25
N ALA A 350 -5.11 16.97 11.89
CA ALA A 350 -4.08 16.08 11.34
C ALA A 350 -3.69 14.98 12.34
N TRP A 351 -3.56 15.32 13.63
CA TRP A 351 -3.32 14.33 14.68
C TRP A 351 -4.46 13.32 14.77
N PHE A 352 -5.73 13.75 14.84
CA PHE A 352 -6.85 12.83 14.98
C PHE A 352 -7.10 11.99 13.70
N LYS A 353 -6.98 12.57 12.50
CA LYS A 353 -7.26 11.88 11.22
C LYS A 353 -6.12 10.95 10.78
N THR A 354 -4.87 11.34 11.01
CA THR A 354 -3.68 10.64 10.50
C THR A 354 -2.78 10.15 11.63
N GLY A 355 -2.44 11.04 12.57
CA GLY A 355 -1.50 10.74 13.66
C GLY A 355 -1.94 9.64 14.61
N LYS A 356 -3.23 9.54 14.93
CA LYS A 356 -3.79 8.53 15.85
C LYS A 356 -3.61 7.11 15.33
N THR A 357 -3.76 6.89 14.02
CA THR A 357 -3.48 5.55 13.48
C THR A 357 -1.99 5.23 13.54
N ILE A 358 -1.10 6.19 13.24
CA ILE A 358 0.35 6.00 13.39
C ILE A 358 0.69 5.68 14.85
N GLU A 359 0.10 6.42 15.78
CA GLU A 359 0.24 6.23 17.22
C GLU A 359 -0.09 4.81 17.62
N VAL A 360 -1.28 4.35 17.29
CA VAL A 360 -1.72 3.00 17.64
C VAL A 360 -0.80 1.95 17.02
N VAL A 361 -0.51 1.99 15.73
CA VAL A 361 0.34 0.94 15.13
C VAL A 361 1.76 0.87 15.71
N MET A 362 2.28 1.97 16.23
CA MET A 362 3.58 2.00 16.89
C MET A 362 3.52 1.54 18.35
N ILE A 363 2.44 1.80 19.10
CA ILE A 363 2.36 1.36 20.50
C ILE A 363 1.94 -0.11 20.65
N LEU A 364 1.14 -0.66 19.73
CA LEU A 364 0.59 -2.01 19.91
C LEU A 364 1.65 -3.11 20.08
N PRO A 365 2.77 -3.13 19.32
CA PRO A 365 3.84 -4.11 19.56
C PRO A 365 4.47 -3.95 20.95
N VAL A 366 4.62 -2.73 21.46
CA VAL A 366 5.14 -2.46 22.80
C VAL A 366 4.24 -3.06 23.89
N LEU A 367 2.92 -2.96 23.70
CA LEU A 367 1.93 -3.52 24.62
C LEU A 367 1.93 -5.05 24.61
N LEU A 368 2.28 -5.66 23.47
CA LEU A 368 2.41 -7.11 23.33
C LEU A 368 3.72 -7.64 23.92
N ALA A 369 4.81 -6.88 23.85
CA ALA A 369 6.13 -7.29 24.32
C ALA A 369 6.35 -7.07 25.83
N LYS A 370 5.77 -6.01 26.41
CA LYS A 370 6.07 -5.57 27.77
C LYS A 370 4.84 -5.57 28.67
N SER A 371 5.02 -6.08 29.89
CA SER A 371 4.06 -5.91 30.98
C SER A 371 3.96 -4.44 31.41
N PRO A 372 2.80 -4.01 31.96
CA PRO A 372 2.64 -2.66 32.50
C PRO A 372 3.72 -2.30 33.53
N SER A 373 4.40 -1.18 33.32
CA SER A 373 5.36 -0.59 34.26
C SER A 373 5.48 0.91 34.01
N ASP A 374 6.04 1.66 34.97
CA ASP A 374 6.30 3.09 34.81
C ASP A 374 7.26 3.38 33.65
N GLU A 375 8.24 2.50 33.44
CA GLU A 375 9.16 2.58 32.30
C GLU A 375 8.43 2.41 30.98
N GLN A 376 7.53 1.41 30.87
CA GLN A 376 6.70 1.24 29.68
C GLN A 376 5.80 2.45 29.47
N ALA A 377 5.19 3.00 30.53
CA ALA A 377 4.32 4.17 30.42
C ALA A 377 5.09 5.39 29.87
N LEU A 378 6.32 5.61 30.33
CA LEU A 378 7.19 6.68 29.82
C LEU A 378 7.56 6.46 28.35
N GLU A 379 7.96 5.25 27.98
CA GLU A 379 8.26 4.88 26.59
C GLU A 379 7.04 5.08 25.67
N LEU A 380 5.86 4.60 26.08
CA LEU A 380 4.61 4.81 25.35
C LEU A 380 4.30 6.30 25.19
N SER A 381 4.54 7.13 26.21
CA SER A 381 4.32 8.59 26.11
C SER A 381 5.20 9.24 25.04
N ARG A 382 6.45 8.81 24.92
CA ARG A 382 7.39 9.29 23.88
C ARG A 382 6.97 8.82 22.49
N ILE A 383 6.56 7.55 22.34
CA ILE A 383 6.06 7.01 21.08
C ILE A 383 4.79 7.74 20.64
N ARG A 384 3.87 8.06 21.57
CA ARG A 384 2.69 8.87 21.27
C ARG A 384 3.06 10.26 20.77
N LYS A 385 4.02 10.92 21.41
CA LYS A 385 4.50 12.24 20.97
C LYS A 385 5.16 12.17 19.59
N LEU A 386 6.00 11.17 19.34
CA LEU A 386 6.62 10.91 18.05
C LEU A 386 5.56 10.72 16.95
N SER A 387 4.56 9.88 17.22
CA SER A 387 3.49 9.56 16.27
C SER A 387 2.59 10.76 15.95
N GLN A 388 2.32 11.61 16.94
CA GLN A 388 1.64 12.89 16.74
C GLN A 388 2.41 13.77 15.74
N LEU A 389 3.72 13.94 15.94
CA LEU A 389 4.56 14.72 15.02
C LEU A 389 4.57 14.09 13.62
N MET A 390 4.73 12.77 13.52
CA MET A 390 4.71 12.06 12.24
C MET A 390 3.39 12.27 11.48
N GLY A 391 2.24 12.19 12.15
CA GLY A 391 0.95 12.43 11.52
C GLY A 391 0.77 13.85 11.01
N ILE A 392 1.21 14.84 11.79
CA ILE A 392 1.15 16.25 11.40
C ILE A 392 2.10 16.53 10.22
N MET A 393 3.33 16.02 10.27
CA MET A 393 4.30 16.13 9.18
C MET A 393 3.80 15.48 7.89
N PHE A 394 3.11 14.34 7.99
CA PHE A 394 2.55 13.66 6.83
C PHE A 394 1.54 14.55 6.09
N GLN A 395 0.66 15.23 6.83
CA GLN A 395 -0.32 16.16 6.27
C GLN A 395 0.36 17.44 5.72
N MET A 396 1.32 18.02 6.44
CA MET A 396 2.09 19.16 5.92
C MET A 396 2.80 18.84 4.61
N ARG A 397 3.31 17.62 4.45
CA ARG A 397 3.93 17.19 3.20
C ARG A 397 2.90 16.99 2.08
N ASP A 398 1.72 16.44 2.36
CA ASP A 398 0.63 16.36 1.37
C ASP A 398 0.23 17.76 0.87
N ASP A 399 0.00 18.71 1.80
CA ASP A 399 -0.34 20.10 1.44
C ASP A 399 0.76 20.77 0.58
N LEU A 400 2.04 20.47 0.83
CA LEU A 400 3.15 20.96 0.00
C LEU A 400 3.18 20.30 -1.39
N LEU A 401 2.91 19.00 -1.47
CA LEU A 401 2.88 18.25 -2.73
C LEU A 401 1.77 18.76 -3.64
N ASP A 402 0.58 19.01 -3.10
CA ASP A 402 -0.57 19.52 -3.85
C ASP A 402 -0.24 20.85 -4.57
N VAL A 403 0.56 21.71 -3.94
CA VAL A 403 1.03 22.97 -4.52
C VAL A 403 2.16 22.77 -5.53
N GLU A 404 3.10 21.87 -5.25
CA GLU A 404 4.22 21.53 -6.14
C GLU A 404 3.73 20.90 -7.47
N GLU A 405 2.72 20.03 -7.42
CA GLU A 405 2.10 19.42 -8.61
C GLU A 405 1.31 20.41 -9.45
N GLY A 406 0.54 21.29 -8.79
CA GLY A 406 -0.22 22.34 -9.48
C GLY A 406 0.69 23.23 -10.33
N ALA A 407 1.86 23.60 -9.78
CA ALA A 407 2.87 24.38 -10.49
C ALA A 407 3.47 23.64 -11.69
N ALA A 408 3.70 22.32 -11.58
CA ALA A 408 4.27 21.51 -12.67
C ALA A 408 3.33 21.34 -13.87
N ILE A 409 2.01 21.35 -13.64
CA ILE A 409 0.98 21.15 -14.69
C ILE A 409 0.55 22.50 -15.31
N GLY A 410 1.16 23.62 -14.89
CA GLY A 410 0.80 24.96 -15.37
C GLY A 410 -0.63 25.38 -14.98
N LYS A 411 -1.24 24.68 -14.02
CA LYS A 411 -2.50 25.13 -13.41
C LYS A 411 -2.13 26.22 -12.41
N PRO A 412 -2.78 27.40 -12.42
CA PRO A 412 -2.57 28.36 -11.34
C PRO A 412 -2.86 27.63 -10.01
N ALA A 413 -2.12 27.98 -8.95
CA ALA A 413 -2.13 27.40 -7.61
C ALA A 413 -3.50 27.53 -6.86
N ALA A 414 -4.60 27.40 -7.58
CA ALA A 414 -5.94 27.83 -7.25
C ALA A 414 -6.97 26.71 -7.43
N LEU A 415 -6.56 25.43 -7.34
CA LEU A 415 -7.53 24.34 -7.17
C LEU A 415 -8.09 24.28 -5.74
N ASP A 416 -7.43 24.92 -4.76
CA ASP A 416 -7.95 25.03 -3.39
C ASP A 416 -8.96 26.15 -3.16
N ILE A 417 -9.12 27.09 -4.11
CA ILE A 417 -10.16 28.12 -4.01
C ILE A 417 -11.56 27.50 -4.14
N LYS A 418 -11.69 26.31 -4.75
CA LYS A 418 -13.00 25.64 -4.93
C LYS A 418 -13.45 24.76 -3.75
N LYS A 419 -12.59 24.42 -2.77
CA LYS A 419 -12.96 23.51 -1.68
C LYS A 419 -13.15 24.15 -0.29
N ASN A 420 -12.89 25.45 -0.10
CA ASN A 420 -12.96 26.09 1.23
C ASN A 420 -12.11 25.37 2.31
N THR A 421 -11.14 24.55 1.90
CA THR A 421 -10.29 23.78 2.81
C THR A 421 -9.09 24.61 3.22
N VAL A 422 -8.93 24.78 4.53
CA VAL A 422 -7.77 25.45 5.12
C VAL A 422 -6.63 24.45 5.19
N THR A 423 -5.48 24.80 4.61
CA THR A 423 -4.25 23.99 4.54
C THR A 423 -3.10 24.66 5.28
N TYR A 424 -2.02 23.94 5.59
CA TYR A 424 -0.83 24.55 6.18
C TYR A 424 -0.23 25.62 5.26
N VAL A 425 -0.14 25.34 3.95
CA VAL A 425 0.42 26.28 2.98
C VAL A 425 -0.41 27.55 2.87
N SER A 426 -1.74 27.46 2.93
CA SER A 426 -2.61 28.66 2.93
C SER A 426 -2.54 29.47 4.23
N LEU A 427 -2.21 28.86 5.36
CA LEU A 427 -2.11 29.56 6.65
C LEU A 427 -0.75 30.21 6.91
N ILE A 428 0.34 29.51 6.63
CA ILE A 428 1.71 29.94 7.00
C ILE A 428 2.67 30.04 5.80
N GLY A 429 2.15 29.87 4.58
CA GLY A 429 2.94 29.90 3.35
C GLY A 429 3.78 28.64 3.15
N ILE A 430 4.36 28.52 1.95
CA ILE A 430 5.22 27.40 1.57
C ILE A 430 6.46 27.34 2.47
N ASP A 431 7.14 28.47 2.67
CA ASP A 431 8.39 28.53 3.43
C ASP A 431 8.15 28.25 4.92
N GLY A 432 7.09 28.82 5.51
CA GLY A 432 6.71 28.54 6.89
C GLY A 432 6.32 27.08 7.10
N THR A 433 5.62 26.47 6.14
CA THR A 433 5.27 25.04 6.18
C THR A 433 6.54 24.17 6.12
N ARG A 434 7.49 24.50 5.24
CA ARG A 434 8.78 23.79 5.15
C ARG A 434 9.61 23.93 6.42
N GLU A 435 9.68 25.13 7.01
CA GLU A 435 10.41 25.35 8.27
C GLU A 435 9.82 24.53 9.41
N ARG A 436 8.49 24.58 9.59
CA ARG A 436 7.79 23.80 10.63
C ARG A 436 7.97 22.29 10.43
N LEU A 437 7.91 21.83 9.19
CA LEU A 437 8.16 20.43 8.83
C LEU A 437 9.58 19.98 9.23
N GLN A 438 10.61 20.81 8.99
CA GLN A 438 11.99 20.52 9.42
C GLN A 438 12.15 20.53 10.94
N GLN A 439 11.50 21.47 11.64
CA GLN A 439 11.50 21.50 13.11
C GLN A 439 10.90 20.23 13.70
N PHE A 440 9.77 19.77 13.15
CA PHE A 440 9.10 18.56 13.62
C PHE A 440 9.93 17.31 13.29
N LEU A 441 10.58 17.29 12.12
CA LEU A 441 11.49 16.20 11.74
C LEU A 441 12.64 16.07 12.74
N ALA A 442 13.30 17.18 13.10
CA ALA A 442 14.38 17.17 14.08
C ALA A 442 13.91 16.64 15.45
N GLN A 443 12.75 17.09 15.93
CA GLN A 443 12.15 16.58 17.17
C GLN A 443 11.81 15.10 17.10
N SER A 444 11.25 14.63 15.97
CA SER A 444 10.94 13.22 15.75
C SER A 444 12.20 12.35 15.78
N LEU A 445 13.28 12.77 15.13
CA LEU A 445 14.55 12.03 15.13
C LEU A 445 15.16 11.93 16.54
N GLN A 446 15.07 13.00 17.34
CA GLN A 446 15.49 12.97 18.74
C GLN A 446 14.64 12.00 19.57
N LEU A 447 13.30 12.05 19.43
CA LEU A 447 12.41 11.12 20.15
C LEU A 447 12.67 9.66 19.79
N VAL A 448 13.03 9.38 18.54
CA VAL A 448 13.43 8.03 18.11
C VAL A 448 14.69 7.55 18.85
N ASP A 449 15.67 8.42 19.07
CA ASP A 449 16.86 8.10 19.88
C ASP A 449 16.52 7.88 21.35
N GLU A 450 15.58 8.66 21.90
CA GLU A 450 15.12 8.53 23.29
C GLU A 450 14.26 7.27 23.52
N CYS A 451 13.51 6.81 22.51
CA CYS A 451 12.73 5.57 22.58
C CYS A 451 13.61 4.33 22.35
N TRP A 452 14.50 4.37 21.35
CA TRP A 452 15.23 3.19 20.89
C TRP A 452 16.72 3.51 20.64
N PRO A 453 17.54 3.63 21.70
CA PRO A 453 18.94 4.04 21.58
C PRO A 453 19.84 3.06 20.83
N LYS A 454 19.41 1.79 20.67
CA LYS A 454 20.25 0.68 20.17
C LYS A 454 19.79 0.04 18.85
N GLY A 455 18.81 0.60 18.14
CA GLY A 455 18.24 -0.12 16.99
C GLY A 455 17.35 0.63 16.00
N SER A 456 17.38 1.95 15.90
CA SER A 456 16.29 2.71 15.28
C SER A 456 16.53 3.29 13.88
N ALA A 457 17.65 2.93 13.21
CA ALA A 457 18.03 3.52 11.92
C ALA A 457 16.91 3.41 10.87
N THR A 458 16.28 2.24 10.76
CA THR A 458 15.19 1.98 9.81
C THR A 458 13.96 2.87 10.07
N ILE A 459 13.61 3.14 11.33
CA ILE A 459 12.48 4.02 11.69
C ILE A 459 12.82 5.47 11.32
N LYS A 460 14.05 5.91 11.60
CA LYS A 460 14.51 7.26 11.18
C LYS A 460 14.45 7.42 9.67
N ASP A 461 14.84 6.40 8.93
CA ASP A 461 14.80 6.43 7.46
C ASP A 461 13.36 6.60 6.94
N VAL A 462 12.38 5.93 7.57
CA VAL A 462 10.96 6.09 7.21
C VAL A 462 10.42 7.47 7.56
N ILE A 463 10.78 8.02 8.72
CA ILE A 463 10.36 9.37 9.11
C ILE A 463 10.94 10.41 8.14
N GLN A 464 12.20 10.25 7.76
CA GLN A 464 12.84 11.10 6.75
C GLN A 464 12.13 10.98 5.39
N TYR A 465 11.71 9.76 5.02
CA TYR A 465 10.92 9.55 3.80
C TYR A 465 9.58 10.29 3.84
N PHE A 466 8.87 10.33 4.98
CA PHE A 466 7.57 11.03 5.08
C PHE A 466 7.66 12.50 4.69
N VAL A 467 8.80 13.11 5.01
CA VAL A 467 9.08 14.54 4.78
C VAL A 467 9.62 14.78 3.36
N THR A 468 10.28 13.80 2.76
CA THR A 468 11.00 13.96 1.48
C THR A 468 10.31 13.31 0.28
N ARG A 469 9.24 12.53 0.50
CA ARG A 469 8.48 11.86 -0.57
C ARG A 469 8.02 12.82 -1.66
N LYS A 470 8.01 12.35 -2.89
CA LYS A 470 7.38 12.99 -4.05
C LYS A 470 6.18 12.15 -4.51
N THR A 471 5.35 12.71 -5.38
CA THR A 471 4.08 12.11 -5.80
C THR A 471 4.23 10.98 -6.79
#